data_AF-A0A8S1JZJ7-F1
#
_entry.id   AF-A0A8S1JZJ7-F1
#
_cell.length_a   1.000
_cell.length_b   1.000
_cell.length_c   1.000
_cell.angle_alpha   90.00
_cell.angle_beta   90.00
_cell.angle_gamma   90.00
#
_symmetry.space_group_name_H-M   'P 1'
#
loop_
_entity.id
_entity.type
_entity.pdbx_description
1 polymer ?
#
loop_
_entity_poly.entity_id
_entity_poly.type
_entity_poly.pdbx_seq_one_letter_code
_entity_poly.pdbx_strand_id
1 'polypeptide(L)'
;MNRKDNSESDSYSMESIKLEQLDELNEINYNDDNLDDLDKIIADIQKIELKQQIPLLEQSNVKRGESLDKFICNFFVKYQLHRSLEIFQEEWTELTKSVMFHINSINSIPDIYIQVEKLKDELLLLKGELERSNLVAEKAQETLQKLKQQRDFHKLNFYKTQQEKKQLQIEYDKIKQQMNFQEEKLQKSNIRIMDKKEYIQEESVLNRKRSQLKNTFSSNTNQGQEEIKNYKDIQTLLEKLPQVKKSSGQTLLFKPKINK
;
A
#
# COMPACT_ATOMS: atom_id res chain seq x y z
N MET A 1 22.74 -28.04 -19.31
CA MET A 1 22.38 -26.80 -20.04
C MET A 1 20.93 -26.94 -20.48
N ASN A 2 19.97 -26.19 -19.92
CA ASN A 2 19.59 -24.81 -20.34
C ASN A 2 19.29 -24.77 -21.85
N ARG A 3 18.12 -24.36 -22.38
CA ARG A 3 16.92 -23.66 -21.89
C ARG A 3 15.78 -24.09 -22.84
N LYS A 4 14.55 -24.25 -22.32
CA LYS A 4 13.35 -24.18 -23.14
C LYS A 4 12.95 -22.70 -23.16
N ASP A 5 12.93 -22.12 -24.36
CA ASP A 5 12.39 -20.80 -24.59
C ASP A 5 10.86 -20.87 -24.44
N ASN A 6 10.36 -20.42 -23.29
CA ASN A 6 8.96 -20.04 -23.13
C ASN A 6 8.83 -18.61 -23.67
N SER A 7 8.31 -18.47 -24.89
CA SER A 7 7.76 -17.21 -25.39
C SER A 7 6.23 -17.26 -25.26
N GLU A 8 5.72 -17.22 -24.03
CA GLU A 8 4.34 -16.85 -23.77
C GLU A 8 4.33 -15.34 -23.57
N SER A 9 4.03 -14.65 -24.68
CA SER A 9 3.81 -13.21 -24.73
C SER A 9 2.47 -12.90 -24.07
N ASP A 10 2.46 -12.81 -22.75
CA ASP A 10 1.35 -12.24 -22.00
C ASP A 10 1.32 -10.74 -22.25
N SER A 11 0.57 -10.39 -23.30
CA SER A 11 0.15 -9.04 -23.63
C SER A 11 -0.69 -8.49 -22.47
N TYR A 12 -0.07 -7.69 -21.60
CA TYR A 12 -0.77 -6.90 -20.57
C TYR A 12 -1.73 -5.91 -21.23
N SER A 13 -2.96 -6.33 -21.49
CA SER A 13 -4.06 -5.42 -21.77
C SER A 13 -4.50 -4.82 -20.44
N MET A 14 -4.03 -3.61 -20.11
CA MET A 14 -4.60 -2.83 -19.01
C MET A 14 -6.02 -2.44 -19.40
N GLU A 15 -7.00 -3.19 -18.89
CA GLU A 15 -8.39 -2.78 -18.94
C GLU A 15 -8.53 -1.41 -18.29
N SER A 16 -8.96 -0.45 -19.11
CA SER A 16 -9.18 0.93 -18.71
C SER A 16 -10.22 0.95 -17.59
N ILE A 17 -9.77 1.28 -16.38
CA ILE A 17 -10.63 1.38 -15.21
C ILE A 17 -11.68 2.47 -15.48
N LYS A 18 -12.96 2.09 -15.54
CA LYS A 18 -14.07 3.04 -15.59
C LYS A 18 -14.05 3.90 -14.34
N LEU A 19 -13.94 5.21 -14.54
CA LEU A 19 -13.98 6.30 -13.54
C LEU A 19 -15.29 6.36 -12.72
N GLU A 20 -16.20 5.41 -12.89
CA GLU A 20 -17.57 5.44 -12.37
C GLU A 20 -17.74 4.66 -11.05
N GLN A 21 -16.69 3.98 -10.57
CA GLN A 21 -16.67 3.34 -9.25
C GLN A 21 -16.05 4.23 -8.14
N LEU A 22 -16.00 5.55 -8.36
CA LEU A 22 -15.28 6.49 -7.50
C LEU A 22 -16.02 6.91 -6.21
N ASP A 23 -17.32 6.64 -6.08
CA ASP A 23 -18.14 7.24 -5.01
C ASP A 23 -18.24 6.40 -3.72
N GLU A 24 -17.87 5.12 -3.74
CA GLU A 24 -18.10 4.21 -2.60
C GLU A 24 -16.93 4.07 -1.60
N LEU A 25 -15.76 4.68 -1.84
CA LEU A 25 -14.58 4.56 -0.96
C LEU A 25 -14.17 5.90 -0.33
N ASN A 26 -15.14 6.69 0.10
CA ASN A 26 -14.96 8.02 0.71
C ASN A 26 -14.30 8.04 2.11
N GLU A 27 -13.71 6.93 2.58
CA GLU A 27 -12.86 6.93 3.78
C GLU A 27 -11.40 6.65 3.40
N ILE A 28 -10.76 7.63 2.76
CA ILE A 28 -9.31 7.58 2.56
C ILE A 28 -8.66 8.46 3.62
N ASN A 29 -8.15 7.83 4.66
CA ASN A 29 -7.14 8.41 5.54
C ASN A 29 -5.88 8.66 4.69
N TYR A 30 -5.59 9.93 4.42
CA TYR A 30 -4.41 10.37 3.70
C TYR A 30 -3.18 10.18 4.60
N ASN A 31 -2.51 9.02 4.49
CA ASN A 31 -1.22 8.87 5.14
C ASN A 31 -0.17 9.72 4.41
N ASP A 32 0.58 10.43 5.24
CA ASP A 32 1.34 11.67 5.08
C ASP A 32 2.73 11.48 4.42
N ASP A 33 2.97 10.34 3.79
CA ASP A 33 4.34 9.85 3.54
C ASP A 33 5.04 10.46 2.31
N ASN A 34 4.45 11.49 1.67
CA ASN A 34 5.08 12.24 0.56
C ASN A 34 4.76 13.75 0.60
N LEU A 35 4.63 14.30 1.81
CA LEU A 35 4.44 15.73 2.03
C LEU A 35 5.59 16.57 1.43
N ASP A 36 6.80 16.01 1.35
CA ASP A 36 8.02 16.71 0.91
C ASP A 36 7.94 17.31 -0.51
N ASP A 37 7.31 16.63 -1.48
CA ASP A 37 7.17 17.14 -2.85
C ASP A 37 6.08 18.21 -2.96
N LEU A 38 5.01 18.09 -2.15
CA LEU A 38 3.97 19.10 -2.05
C LEU A 38 4.50 20.35 -1.35
N ASP A 39 5.24 20.18 -0.25
CA ASP A 39 5.87 21.24 0.53
C ASP A 39 6.92 21.99 -0.29
N LYS A 40 7.65 21.29 -1.15
CA LYS A 40 8.58 21.93 -2.10
C LYS A 40 7.85 22.81 -3.11
N ILE A 41 6.71 22.35 -3.66
CA ILE A 41 5.89 23.14 -4.58
C ILE A 41 5.24 24.32 -3.85
N ILE A 42 4.75 24.13 -2.63
CA ILE A 42 4.17 25.19 -1.79
C ILE A 42 5.25 26.23 -1.45
N ALA A 43 6.47 25.80 -1.10
CA ALA A 43 7.58 26.69 -0.82
C ALA A 43 8.00 27.50 -2.07
N ASP A 44 7.96 26.90 -3.25
CA ASP A 44 8.22 27.61 -4.51
C ASP A 44 7.11 28.62 -4.83
N ILE A 45 5.84 28.30 -4.55
CA ILE A 45 4.70 29.23 -4.66
C ILE A 45 4.86 30.41 -3.69
N GLN A 46 5.21 30.16 -2.42
CA GLN A 46 5.42 31.21 -1.42
C GLN A 46 6.61 32.12 -1.76
N LYS A 47 7.70 31.57 -2.32
CA LYS A 47 8.83 32.37 -2.81
C LYS A 47 8.45 33.25 -3.99
N ILE A 48 7.53 32.81 -4.84
CA ILE A 48 6.99 33.61 -5.95
C ILE A 48 6.12 34.76 -5.42
N GLU A 49 5.37 34.55 -4.33
CA GLU A 49 4.57 35.58 -3.65
C GLU A 49 5.45 36.65 -2.98
N LEU A 50 6.54 36.24 -2.31
CA LEU A 50 7.46 37.14 -1.61
C LEU A 50 8.26 38.06 -2.56
N LYS A 51 8.50 37.64 -3.81
CA LYS A 51 9.15 38.48 -4.83
C LYS A 51 8.24 39.54 -5.47
N GLN A 52 6.93 39.51 -5.20
CA GLN A 52 5.95 40.41 -5.81
C GLN A 52 5.76 41.73 -5.06
N GLN A 53 6.40 41.91 -3.89
CA GLN A 53 6.24 43.10 -3.06
C GLN A 53 7.49 43.99 -3.02
N ILE A 54 7.93 44.58 -4.14
CA ILE A 54 8.87 45.73 -4.12
C ILE A 54 8.67 46.58 -5.40
N PRO A 55 8.90 47.89 -5.33
CA PRO A 55 8.05 48.95 -4.81
C PRO A 55 7.25 49.61 -5.96
N LEU A 56 6.11 50.25 -5.62
CA LEU A 56 5.50 51.21 -6.54
C LEU A 56 6.59 52.21 -6.94
N LEU A 57 6.97 52.19 -8.23
CA LEU A 57 7.79 53.24 -8.79
C LEU A 57 7.01 54.53 -8.59
N GLU A 58 7.54 55.42 -7.76
CA GLU A 58 7.11 56.79 -7.64
C GLU A 58 7.02 57.37 -9.06
N GLN A 59 5.80 57.46 -9.58
CA GLN A 59 5.57 58.23 -10.78
C GLN A 59 5.79 59.68 -10.40
N SER A 60 7.01 60.09 -10.74
CA SER A 60 7.51 61.43 -10.77
C SER A 60 6.39 62.43 -11.03
N ASN A 61 6.10 63.21 -10.01
CA ASN A 61 5.62 64.59 -10.08
C ASN A 61 4.64 64.86 -11.22
N VAL A 62 3.35 64.84 -10.89
CA VAL A 62 2.32 65.60 -11.60
C VAL A 62 2.79 67.06 -11.66
N LYS A 63 3.45 67.43 -12.75
CA LYS A 63 3.86 68.80 -13.02
C LYS A 63 2.60 69.62 -13.24
N ARG A 64 2.23 70.40 -12.23
CA ARG A 64 1.34 71.54 -12.37
C ARG A 64 1.93 72.46 -13.44
N GLY A 65 1.23 72.61 -14.56
CA GLY A 65 1.44 73.61 -15.61
C GLY A 65 2.85 73.63 -16.21
N GLU A 66 3.13 72.78 -17.19
CA GLU A 66 4.26 73.09 -18.08
C GLU A 66 3.95 74.40 -18.82
N SER A 67 4.90 75.34 -18.84
CA SER A 67 4.78 76.55 -19.65
C SER A 67 4.73 76.15 -21.13
N LEU A 68 3.92 76.84 -21.94
CA LEU A 68 3.72 76.58 -23.36
C LEU A 68 5.05 76.41 -24.14
N ASP A 69 6.07 77.19 -23.81
CA ASP A 69 7.43 77.08 -24.35
C ASP A 69 8.02 75.67 -24.15
N LYS A 70 7.89 75.13 -22.94
CA LYS A 70 8.40 73.80 -22.59
C LYS A 70 7.64 72.69 -23.31
N PHE A 71 6.33 72.87 -23.53
CA PHE A 71 5.53 71.96 -24.34
C PHE A 71 5.95 71.97 -25.80
N ILE A 72 6.18 73.14 -26.39
CA ILE A 72 6.65 73.25 -27.79
C ILE A 72 8.04 72.64 -27.94
N CYS A 73 8.94 72.87 -26.98
CA CYS A 73 10.24 72.21 -26.94
C CYS A 73 10.10 70.68 -26.84
N ASN A 74 9.27 70.18 -25.92
CA ASN A 74 9.00 68.76 -25.76
C ASN A 74 8.36 68.15 -27.03
N PHE A 75 7.52 68.90 -27.74
CA PHE A 75 6.93 68.51 -29.02
C PHE A 75 8.01 68.31 -30.08
N PHE A 76 8.88 69.31 -30.30
CA PHE A 76 9.94 69.19 -31.30
C PHE A 76 10.92 68.06 -30.96
N VAL A 77 11.24 67.84 -29.68
CA VAL A 77 12.06 66.70 -29.25
C VAL A 77 11.34 65.37 -29.50
N LYS A 78 10.06 65.25 -29.13
CA LYS A 78 9.24 64.03 -29.30
C LYS A 78 9.11 63.61 -30.77
N TYR A 79 9.05 64.58 -31.68
CA TYR A 79 8.96 64.34 -33.11
C TYR A 79 10.32 64.42 -33.84
N GLN A 80 11.44 64.48 -33.11
CA GLN A 80 12.81 64.50 -33.66
C GLN A 80 13.09 65.68 -34.62
N LEU A 81 12.42 66.82 -34.41
CA LEU A 81 12.53 68.04 -35.21
C LEU A 81 13.62 68.98 -34.68
N HIS A 82 14.86 68.49 -34.61
CA HIS A 82 15.97 69.20 -33.96
C HIS A 82 16.31 70.56 -34.59
N ARG A 83 16.30 70.67 -35.92
CA ARG A 83 16.56 71.95 -36.62
C ARG A 83 15.49 73.00 -36.32
N SER A 84 14.23 72.59 -36.24
CA SER A 84 13.12 73.51 -35.92
C SER A 84 13.15 73.93 -34.46
N LEU A 85 13.63 73.07 -33.56
CA LEU A 85 13.83 73.39 -32.15
C LEU A 85 14.89 74.48 -31.97
N GLU A 86 16.04 74.38 -32.65
CA GLU A 86 17.12 75.37 -32.57
C GLU A 86 16.65 76.75 -33.02
N ILE A 87 16.00 76.82 -34.20
CA ILE A 87 15.45 78.07 -34.73
C ILE A 87 14.39 78.65 -33.78
N PHE A 88 13.49 77.80 -33.26
CA PHE A 88 12.47 78.23 -32.32
C PHE A 88 13.08 78.81 -31.03
N GLN A 89 14.12 78.17 -30.48
CA GLN A 89 14.79 78.66 -29.26
C GLN A 89 15.49 80.00 -29.49
N GLU A 90 16.16 80.17 -30.63
CA GLU A 90 16.80 81.44 -30.99
C GLU A 90 15.75 82.57 -31.06
N GLU A 91 14.71 82.39 -31.88
CA GLU A 91 13.62 83.34 -32.06
C GLU A 91 12.90 83.65 -30.74
N TRP A 92 12.60 82.62 -29.94
CA TRP A 92 11.90 82.77 -28.66
C TRP A 92 12.74 83.57 -27.64
N THR A 93 14.06 83.38 -27.62
CA THR A 93 14.94 84.18 -26.76
C THR A 93 15.06 85.63 -27.22
N GLU A 94 15.01 85.89 -28.53
CA GLU A 94 14.99 87.24 -29.10
C GLU A 94 13.66 87.96 -28.77
N LEU A 95 12.54 87.27 -28.95
CA LEU A 95 11.20 87.74 -28.59
C LEU A 95 11.06 88.06 -27.09
N THR A 96 11.62 87.23 -26.22
CA THR A 96 11.58 87.44 -24.76
C THR A 96 12.43 88.66 -24.32
N LYS A 97 13.49 89.00 -25.06
CA LYS A 97 14.32 90.19 -24.80
C LYS A 97 13.66 91.49 -25.25
N SER A 98 12.73 91.42 -26.19
CA SER A 98 11.95 92.58 -26.65
C SER A 98 10.84 92.90 -25.66
N VAL A 99 10.84 94.12 -25.09
CA VAL A 99 9.95 94.58 -24.00
C VAL A 99 8.45 94.54 -24.33
N MET A 100 8.09 94.29 -25.59
CA MET A 100 6.72 94.45 -26.10
C MET A 100 5.85 93.17 -26.00
N PHE A 101 6.39 92.04 -25.53
CA PHE A 101 5.64 90.80 -25.46
C PHE A 101 5.06 90.56 -24.06
N HIS A 102 3.74 90.72 -23.91
CA HIS A 102 3.02 90.33 -22.70
C HIS A 102 2.91 88.80 -22.61
N ILE A 103 3.99 88.15 -22.16
CA ILE A 103 4.17 86.70 -22.01
C ILE A 103 3.01 86.02 -21.25
N ASN A 104 2.32 86.73 -20.35
CA ASN A 104 1.36 86.13 -19.43
C ASN A 104 0.02 85.70 -20.04
N SER A 105 -0.33 86.09 -21.27
CA SER A 105 -1.63 85.78 -21.87
C SER A 105 -1.69 84.46 -22.66
N ILE A 106 -0.53 83.87 -23.01
CA ILE A 106 -0.44 82.70 -23.91
C ILE A 106 0.05 81.43 -23.20
N ASN A 107 0.51 81.53 -21.95
CA ASN A 107 1.27 80.47 -21.27
C ASN A 107 0.49 79.24 -20.81
N SER A 108 -0.83 79.19 -20.99
CA SER A 108 -1.64 78.04 -20.54
C SER A 108 -1.86 77.07 -21.68
N ILE A 109 -1.22 75.90 -21.60
CA ILE A 109 -1.55 74.75 -22.45
C ILE A 109 -3.03 74.41 -22.23
N PRO A 110 -3.81 74.14 -23.28
CA PRO A 110 -5.19 73.69 -23.12
C PRO A 110 -5.23 72.37 -22.33
N ASP A 111 -6.04 72.33 -21.28
CA ASP A 111 -6.16 71.19 -20.36
C ASP A 111 -6.40 69.84 -21.06
N ILE A 112 -7.02 69.86 -22.24
CA ILE A 112 -7.31 68.69 -23.07
C ILE A 112 -6.03 67.92 -23.44
N TYR A 113 -4.93 68.61 -23.76
CA TYR A 113 -3.68 67.95 -24.13
C TYR A 113 -3.02 67.26 -22.93
N ILE A 114 -3.05 67.91 -21.77
CA ILE A 114 -2.56 67.33 -20.51
C ILE A 114 -3.41 66.11 -20.13
N GLN A 115 -4.72 66.16 -20.34
CA GLN A 115 -5.62 65.03 -20.11
C GLN A 115 -5.30 63.86 -21.06
N VAL A 116 -5.08 64.12 -22.35
CA VAL A 116 -4.74 63.08 -23.32
C VAL A 116 -3.40 62.42 -23.02
N GLU A 117 -2.40 63.18 -22.56
CA GLU A 117 -1.11 62.61 -22.16
C GLU A 117 -1.24 61.76 -20.89
N LYS A 118 -1.93 62.25 -19.85
CA LYS A 118 -2.24 61.46 -18.65
C LYS A 118 -2.97 60.16 -18.98
N LEU A 119 -4.00 60.23 -19.83
CA LEU A 119 -4.75 59.05 -20.27
C LEU A 119 -3.86 58.04 -21.02
N LYS A 120 -2.88 58.49 -21.79
CA LYS A 120 -1.93 57.59 -22.48
C LYS A 120 -0.99 56.91 -21.48
N ASP A 121 -0.49 57.64 -20.50
CA ASP A 121 0.37 57.09 -19.46
C ASP A 121 -0.39 56.06 -18.61
N GLU A 122 -1.62 56.39 -18.20
CA GLU A 122 -2.52 55.46 -17.50
C GLU A 122 -2.80 54.20 -18.33
N LEU A 123 -3.06 54.34 -19.62
CA LEU A 123 -3.29 53.21 -20.52
C LEU A 123 -2.04 52.31 -20.63
N LEU A 124 -0.85 52.90 -20.71
CA LEU A 124 0.40 52.14 -20.77
C LEU A 124 0.66 51.38 -19.46
N LEU A 125 0.42 52.03 -18.32
CA LEU A 125 0.51 51.39 -17.01
C LEU A 125 -0.47 50.24 -16.87
N LEU A 126 -1.73 50.47 -17.21
CA LEU A 126 -2.77 49.46 -17.10
C LEU A 126 -2.51 48.26 -18.02
N LYS A 127 -1.95 48.49 -19.21
CA LYS A 127 -1.47 47.42 -20.09
C LYS A 127 -0.34 46.60 -19.46
N GLY A 128 0.64 47.27 -18.84
CA GLY A 128 1.73 46.58 -18.13
C GLY A 128 1.23 45.77 -16.94
N GLU A 129 0.27 46.30 -16.17
CA GLU A 129 -0.37 45.58 -15.07
C GLU A 129 -1.17 44.37 -15.57
N LEU A 130 -1.91 44.52 -16.67
CA LEU A 130 -2.65 43.43 -17.30
C LEU A 130 -1.71 42.32 -17.78
N GLU A 131 -0.62 42.66 -18.45
CA GLU A 131 0.38 41.69 -18.91
C GLU A 131 1.01 40.95 -17.72
N ARG A 132 1.40 41.68 -16.67
CA ARG A 132 1.92 41.07 -15.43
C ARG A 132 0.90 40.15 -14.78
N SER A 133 -0.37 40.56 -14.72
CA SER A 133 -1.46 39.75 -14.16
C SER A 133 -1.67 38.46 -14.97
N ASN A 134 -1.67 38.55 -16.29
CA ASN A 134 -1.79 37.40 -17.18
C ASN A 134 -0.62 36.41 -16.98
N LEU A 135 0.62 36.90 -16.88
CA LEU A 135 1.78 36.04 -16.61
C LEU A 135 1.69 35.32 -15.27
N VAL A 136 1.15 35.97 -14.24
CA VAL A 136 0.92 35.34 -12.93
C VAL A 136 -0.19 34.29 -13.02
N ALA A 137 -1.28 34.61 -13.72
CA ALA A 137 -2.38 33.68 -13.91
C ALA A 137 -1.95 32.42 -14.69
N GLU A 138 -1.15 32.58 -15.74
CA GLU A 138 -0.60 31.47 -16.53
C GLU A 138 0.29 30.57 -15.66
N LYS A 139 1.21 31.15 -14.88
CA LYS A 139 2.03 30.38 -13.92
C LYS A 139 1.19 29.66 -12.88
N ALA A 140 0.15 30.30 -12.34
CA ALA A 140 -0.78 29.67 -11.40
C ALA A 140 -1.56 28.52 -12.04
N GLN A 141 -1.93 28.64 -13.31
CA GLN A 141 -2.58 27.57 -14.06
C GLN A 141 -1.63 26.38 -14.29
N GLU A 142 -0.37 26.63 -14.64
CA GLU A 142 0.64 25.58 -14.78
C GLU A 142 0.89 24.82 -13.47
N THR A 143 1.03 25.53 -12.35
CA THR A 143 1.23 24.90 -11.03
C THR A 143 0.00 24.09 -10.62
N LEU A 144 -1.21 24.62 -10.84
CA LEU A 144 -2.46 23.88 -10.62
C LEU A 144 -2.50 22.59 -11.44
N GLN A 145 -2.09 22.63 -12.71
CA GLN A 145 -2.07 21.44 -13.56
C GLN A 145 -1.08 20.39 -13.04
N LYS A 146 0.12 20.80 -12.59
CA LYS A 146 1.10 19.90 -11.97
C LYS A 146 0.57 19.26 -10.68
N LEU A 147 -0.06 20.06 -9.81
CA LEU A 147 -0.66 19.56 -8.57
C LEU A 147 -1.80 18.56 -8.84
N LYS A 148 -2.63 18.81 -9.85
CA LYS A 148 -3.68 17.87 -10.27
C LYS A 148 -3.07 16.55 -10.75
N GLN A 149 -2.03 16.60 -11.58
CA GLN A 149 -1.34 15.40 -12.06
C GLN A 149 -0.73 14.59 -10.91
N GLN A 150 -0.07 15.24 -9.95
CA GLN A 150 0.46 14.57 -8.77
C GLN A 150 -0.64 13.94 -7.93
N ARG A 151 -1.70 14.69 -7.62
CA ARG A 151 -2.87 14.17 -6.91
C ARG A 151 -3.44 12.94 -7.60
N ASP A 152 -3.59 12.98 -8.92
CA ASP A 152 -4.16 11.89 -9.71
C ASP A 152 -3.22 10.68 -9.75
N PHE A 153 -1.90 10.91 -9.83
CA PHE A 153 -0.88 9.86 -9.69
C PHE A 153 -0.95 9.18 -8.32
N HIS A 154 -1.07 9.94 -7.22
CA HIS A 154 -1.21 9.38 -5.87
C HIS A 154 -2.49 8.57 -5.72
N LYS A 155 -3.62 9.07 -6.24
CA LYS A 155 -4.88 8.34 -6.25
C LYS A 155 -4.74 7.02 -7.01
N LEU A 156 -4.17 7.05 -8.22
CA LEU A 156 -3.96 5.87 -9.04
C LEU A 156 -3.08 4.83 -8.32
N ASN A 157 -1.96 5.26 -7.75
CA ASN A 157 -1.06 4.36 -7.01
C ASN A 157 -1.73 3.78 -5.78
N PHE A 158 -2.47 4.58 -5.01
CA PHE A 158 -3.23 4.09 -3.86
C PHE A 158 -4.21 2.99 -4.29
N TYR A 159 -4.99 3.21 -5.35
CA TYR A 159 -5.91 2.20 -5.85
C TYR A 159 -5.22 0.93 -6.32
N LYS A 160 -4.08 1.06 -7.03
CA LYS A 160 -3.26 -0.07 -7.46
C LYS A 160 -2.75 -0.88 -6.25
N THR A 161 -2.15 -0.22 -5.27
CA THR A 161 -1.67 -0.85 -4.04
C THR A 161 -2.80 -1.55 -3.27
N GLN A 162 -3.99 -0.94 -3.21
CA GLN A 162 -5.15 -1.55 -2.55
C GLN A 162 -5.64 -2.79 -3.30
N GLN A 163 -5.59 -2.79 -4.64
CA GLN A 163 -5.90 -3.97 -5.44
C GLN A 163 -4.87 -5.08 -5.19
N GLU A 164 -3.58 -4.78 -5.24
CA GLU A 164 -2.50 -5.74 -4.96
C GLU A 164 -2.63 -6.34 -3.56
N LYS A 165 -2.90 -5.50 -2.55
CA LYS A 165 -3.19 -5.95 -1.17
C LYS A 165 -4.37 -6.93 -1.13
N LYS A 166 -5.48 -6.63 -1.83
CA LYS A 166 -6.64 -7.52 -1.89
C LYS A 166 -6.30 -8.86 -2.54
N GLN A 167 -5.49 -8.86 -3.61
CA GLN A 167 -5.05 -10.11 -4.26
C GLN A 167 -4.16 -10.94 -3.34
N LEU A 168 -3.17 -10.32 -2.69
CA LEU A 168 -2.30 -10.99 -1.71
C LEU A 168 -3.09 -11.54 -0.53
N GLN A 169 -4.12 -10.83 -0.06
CA GLN A 169 -5.00 -11.30 0.99
C GLN A 169 -5.71 -12.60 0.58
N ILE A 170 -6.25 -12.66 -0.65
CA ILE A 170 -6.91 -13.86 -1.18
C ILE A 170 -5.91 -15.02 -1.29
N GLU A 171 -4.70 -14.78 -1.76
CA GLU A 171 -3.66 -15.82 -1.85
C GLU A 171 -3.22 -16.32 -0.48
N TYR A 172 -3.04 -15.40 0.48
CA TYR A 172 -2.74 -15.74 1.86
C TYR A 172 -3.81 -16.64 2.47
N ASP A 173 -5.09 -16.30 2.29
CA ASP A 173 -6.20 -17.10 2.80
C ASP A 173 -6.25 -18.50 2.16
N LYS A 174 -5.96 -18.62 0.86
CA LYS A 174 -5.82 -19.92 0.18
C LYS A 174 -4.68 -20.76 0.77
N ILE A 175 -3.50 -20.16 0.95
CA ILE A 175 -2.34 -20.85 1.53
C ILE A 175 -2.64 -21.29 2.96
N LYS A 176 -3.27 -20.42 3.75
CA LYS A 176 -3.68 -20.72 5.12
C LYS A 176 -4.63 -21.92 5.18
N GLN A 177 -5.63 -21.96 4.30
CA GLN A 177 -6.53 -23.12 4.19
C GLN A 177 -5.79 -24.40 3.82
N GLN A 178 -4.84 -24.34 2.87
CA GLN A 178 -4.02 -25.48 2.49
C GLN A 178 -3.17 -25.98 3.66
N MET A 179 -2.54 -25.07 4.42
CA MET A 179 -1.73 -25.44 5.58
C MET A 179 -2.56 -26.12 6.66
N ASN A 180 -3.72 -25.56 6.99
CA ASN A 180 -4.65 -26.18 7.96
C ASN A 180 -5.07 -27.58 7.50
N PHE A 181 -5.40 -27.75 6.21
CA PHE A 181 -5.76 -29.06 5.66
C PHE A 181 -4.61 -30.08 5.77
N GLN A 182 -3.37 -29.68 5.48
CA GLN A 182 -2.21 -30.56 5.63
C GLN A 182 -1.94 -30.89 7.10
N GLU A 183 -2.11 -29.93 8.00
CA GLU A 183 -1.96 -30.13 9.44
C GLU A 183 -2.97 -31.16 9.96
N GLU A 184 -4.26 -31.03 9.62
CA GLU A 184 -5.29 -32.01 9.99
C GLU A 184 -4.96 -33.41 9.45
N LYS A 185 -4.45 -33.50 8.22
CA LYS A 185 -4.05 -34.77 7.62
C LYS A 185 -2.90 -35.42 8.40
N LEU A 186 -1.91 -34.64 8.81
CA LEU A 186 -0.79 -35.11 9.63
C LEU A 186 -1.27 -35.53 11.02
N GLN A 187 -2.14 -34.75 11.67
CA GLN A 187 -2.74 -35.11 12.95
C GLN A 187 -3.49 -36.45 12.87
N LYS A 188 -4.34 -36.64 11.85
CA LYS A 188 -5.05 -37.91 11.60
C LYS A 188 -4.07 -39.07 11.37
N SER A 189 -2.97 -38.85 10.66
CA SER A 189 -1.92 -39.87 10.46
C SER A 189 -1.22 -40.22 11.77
N ASN A 190 -0.89 -39.22 12.60
CA ASN A 190 -0.24 -39.43 13.89
C ASN A 190 -1.14 -40.23 14.85
N ILE A 191 -2.44 -39.91 14.92
CA ILE A 191 -3.42 -40.68 15.70
C ILE A 191 -3.43 -42.15 15.25
N ARG A 192 -3.52 -42.43 13.94
CA ARG A 192 -3.48 -43.82 13.43
C ARG A 192 -2.19 -44.55 13.81
N ILE A 193 -1.05 -43.85 13.80
CA ILE A 193 0.23 -44.44 14.22
C ILE A 193 0.21 -44.76 15.71
N MET A 194 -0.37 -43.89 16.55
CA MET A 194 -0.53 -44.13 17.98
C MET A 194 -1.44 -45.33 18.25
N ASP A 195 -2.63 -45.38 17.63
CA ASP A 195 -3.56 -46.51 17.76
C ASP A 195 -2.91 -47.84 17.33
N LYS A 196 -2.15 -47.83 16.23
CA LYS A 196 -1.43 -49.02 15.76
C LYS A 196 -0.32 -49.45 16.72
N LYS A 197 0.39 -48.51 17.34
CA LYS A 197 1.40 -48.82 18.37
C LYS A 197 0.76 -49.46 19.60
N GLU A 198 -0.36 -48.93 20.05
CA GLU A 198 -1.13 -49.49 21.17
C GLU A 198 -1.62 -50.91 20.87
N TYR A 199 -2.21 -51.13 19.69
CA TYR A 199 -2.63 -52.46 19.23
C TYR A 199 -1.48 -53.48 19.24
N ILE A 200 -0.32 -53.11 18.69
CA ILE A 200 0.87 -54.01 18.67
C ILE A 200 1.33 -54.32 20.11
N GLN A 201 1.29 -53.33 21.00
CA GLN A 201 1.63 -53.53 22.40
C GLN A 201 0.64 -54.51 23.07
N GLU A 202 -0.66 -54.33 22.91
CA GLU A 202 -1.69 -55.25 23.41
C GLU A 202 -1.51 -56.66 22.87
N GLU A 203 -1.29 -56.80 21.55
CA GLU A 203 -1.08 -58.08 20.89
C GLU A 203 0.17 -58.80 21.44
N SER A 204 1.26 -58.07 21.68
CA SER A 204 2.48 -58.63 22.28
C SER A 204 2.24 -59.17 23.70
N VAL A 205 1.42 -58.48 24.51
CA VAL A 205 1.04 -58.89 25.87
C VAL A 205 0.13 -60.12 25.81
N LEU A 206 -0.86 -60.13 24.91
CA LEU A 206 -1.74 -61.28 24.70
C LEU A 206 -0.97 -62.51 24.24
N ASN A 207 -0.03 -62.35 23.30
CA ASN A 207 0.82 -63.44 22.83
C ASN A 207 1.73 -63.99 23.94
N ARG A 208 2.27 -63.13 24.82
CA ARG A 208 2.99 -63.59 26.02
C ARG A 208 2.09 -64.41 26.94
N LYS A 209 0.87 -63.95 27.24
CA LYS A 209 -0.12 -64.68 28.06
C LYS A 209 -0.51 -66.02 27.41
N ARG A 210 -0.74 -66.04 26.09
CA ARG A 210 -1.04 -67.27 25.33
C ARG A 210 0.09 -68.28 25.42
N SER A 211 1.35 -67.86 25.28
CA SER A 211 2.52 -68.72 25.43
C SER A 211 2.65 -69.29 26.85
N GLN A 212 2.41 -68.47 27.87
CA GLN A 212 2.37 -68.92 29.26
C GLN A 212 1.28 -69.99 29.48
N LEU A 213 0.06 -69.74 28.99
CA LEU A 213 -1.03 -70.71 29.04
C LEU A 213 -0.70 -72.00 28.29
N LYS A 214 -0.10 -71.90 27.10
CA LYS A 214 0.30 -73.07 26.31
C LYS A 214 1.30 -73.93 27.07
N ASN A 215 2.27 -73.30 27.72
CA ASN A 215 3.26 -74.01 28.54
C ASN A 215 2.61 -74.72 29.74
N THR A 216 1.67 -74.09 30.45
CA THR A 216 0.95 -74.75 31.55
C THR A 216 0.08 -75.90 31.06
N PHE A 217 -0.61 -75.74 29.93
CA PHE A 217 -1.37 -76.83 29.28
C PHE A 217 -0.47 -78.01 28.87
N SER A 218 0.71 -77.74 28.31
CA SER A 218 1.70 -78.78 27.97
C SER A 218 2.22 -79.51 29.21
N SER A 219 2.53 -78.80 30.29
CA SER A 219 2.91 -79.44 31.56
C SER A 219 1.79 -80.31 32.13
N ASN A 220 0.56 -79.82 32.16
CA ASN A 220 -0.59 -80.56 32.68
C ASN A 220 -0.96 -81.78 31.81
N THR A 221 -0.81 -81.70 30.49
CA THR A 221 -1.03 -82.85 29.60
C THR A 221 0.07 -83.90 29.74
N ASN A 222 1.32 -83.49 29.90
CA ASN A 222 2.42 -84.42 30.18
C ASN A 222 2.22 -85.11 31.53
N GLN A 223 1.84 -84.37 32.58
CA GLN A 223 1.46 -84.95 33.88
C GLN A 223 0.27 -85.90 33.76
N GLY A 224 -0.80 -85.52 33.05
CA GLY A 224 -1.93 -86.40 32.82
C GLY A 224 -1.56 -87.67 32.02
N GLN A 225 -0.62 -87.58 31.07
CA GLN A 225 -0.11 -88.75 30.36
C GLN A 225 0.79 -89.64 31.21
N GLU A 226 1.61 -89.06 32.09
CA GLU A 226 2.39 -89.80 33.09
C GLU A 226 1.49 -90.49 34.11
N GLU A 227 0.44 -89.82 34.59
CA GLU A 227 -0.57 -90.40 35.46
C GLU A 227 -1.29 -91.56 34.74
N ILE A 228 -1.71 -91.39 33.49
CA ILE A 228 -2.34 -92.46 32.70
C ILE A 228 -1.39 -93.64 32.49
N LYS A 229 -0.10 -93.41 32.23
CA LYS A 229 0.91 -94.48 32.15
C LYS A 229 1.07 -95.19 33.49
N ASN A 230 1.20 -94.44 34.58
CA ASN A 230 1.32 -94.99 35.93
C ASN A 230 0.08 -95.82 36.31
N TYR A 231 -1.14 -95.37 36.00
CA TYR A 231 -2.35 -96.15 36.19
C TYR A 231 -2.34 -97.44 35.36
N LYS A 232 -1.90 -97.40 34.10
CA LYS A 232 -1.75 -98.60 33.26
C LYS A 232 -0.70 -99.56 33.83
N ASP A 233 0.44 -99.04 34.30
CA ASP A 233 1.52 -99.83 34.89
C ASP A 233 1.05 -100.49 36.21
N ILE A 234 0.35 -99.74 37.07
CA ILE A 234 -0.29 -100.28 38.29
C ILE A 234 -1.31 -101.37 37.93
N GLN A 235 -2.12 -101.20 36.88
CA GLN A 235 -3.05 -102.25 36.44
C GLN A 235 -2.30 -103.50 35.97
N THR A 236 -1.22 -103.37 35.19
CA THR A 236 -0.41 -104.52 34.77
C THR A 236 0.31 -105.22 35.93
N LEU A 237 0.66 -104.50 37.00
CA LEU A 237 1.22 -105.06 38.22
C LEU A 237 0.16 -105.78 39.08
N LEU A 238 -1.05 -105.21 39.16
CA LEU A 238 -2.21 -105.85 39.80
C LEU A 238 -2.59 -107.17 39.11
N GLU A 239 -2.47 -107.22 37.78
CA GLU A 239 -2.75 -108.42 36.98
C GLU A 239 -1.68 -109.52 37.13
N LYS A 240 -0.48 -109.16 37.63
CA LYS A 240 0.65 -110.08 37.92
C LYS A 240 0.72 -110.56 39.37
N LEU A 241 -0.18 -110.13 40.25
CA LEU A 241 -0.24 -110.63 41.64
C LEU A 241 -0.87 -112.02 41.68
N PRO A 242 -0.33 -112.98 42.46
CA PRO A 242 -0.92 -114.30 42.60
C PRO A 242 -2.27 -114.19 43.33
N GLN A 243 -3.32 -114.70 42.71
CA GLN A 243 -4.67 -114.80 43.30
C GLN A 243 -4.64 -115.76 44.50
N VAL A 244 -4.43 -115.23 45.70
CA VAL A 244 -4.54 -116.00 46.95
C VAL A 244 -6.01 -116.12 47.32
N LYS A 245 -6.60 -117.31 47.08
CA LYS A 245 -7.86 -117.71 47.71
C LYS A 245 -7.64 -117.81 49.22
N LYS A 246 -8.36 -117.03 50.03
CA LYS A 246 -8.61 -117.36 51.45
C LYS A 246 -10.05 -117.07 51.86
N SER A 247 -10.48 -117.97 52.73
CA SER A 247 -11.80 -118.24 53.29
C SER A 247 -12.19 -117.29 54.42
N SER A 248 -13.52 -117.16 54.59
CA SER A 248 -14.27 -116.91 55.84
C SER A 248 -13.88 -115.72 56.73
N GLY A 249 -14.82 -114.77 56.85
CA GLY A 249 -15.12 -114.10 58.12
C GLY A 249 -14.70 -112.63 58.27
N GLN A 250 -15.73 -111.77 58.30
CA GLN A 250 -15.83 -110.43 58.92
C GLN A 250 -15.22 -109.18 58.24
N THR A 251 -16.17 -108.39 57.69
CA THR A 251 -16.39 -106.92 57.77
C THR A 251 -15.22 -105.94 57.82
N LEU A 252 -15.27 -104.91 56.96
CA LEU A 252 -15.39 -103.52 57.40
C LEU A 252 -16.07 -102.64 56.32
N LEU A 253 -17.18 -102.03 56.73
CA LEU A 253 -17.91 -100.97 56.03
C LEU A 253 -17.05 -99.70 55.95
N PHE A 254 -16.87 -99.14 54.76
CA PHE A 254 -16.65 -97.70 54.60
C PHE A 254 -17.47 -97.21 53.40
N LYS A 255 -18.59 -96.54 53.68
CA LYS A 255 -19.34 -95.76 52.69
C LYS A 255 -18.81 -94.32 52.74
N PRO A 256 -18.45 -93.70 51.60
CA PRO A 256 -18.08 -92.29 51.57
C PRO A 256 -19.32 -91.41 51.72
N LYS A 257 -19.25 -90.42 52.62
CA LYS A 257 -20.25 -89.35 52.73
C LYS A 257 -20.12 -88.42 51.53
N ILE A 258 -21.19 -88.34 50.74
CA ILE A 258 -21.40 -87.30 49.73
C ILE A 258 -22.17 -86.18 50.45
N ASN A 259 -21.51 -85.06 50.74
CA ASN A 259 -22.22 -83.83 51.07
C ASN A 259 -22.57 -83.14 49.74
N LYS A 260 -23.87 -83.04 49.45
CA LYS A 260 -24.42 -82.08 48.50
C LYS A 260 -24.70 -80.77 49.22
#